data_AF-A0A9E1H6X1-F1
#
_entry.id   AF-A0A9E1H6X1-F1
#
_cell.length_a   1.000
_cell.length_b   1.000
_cell.length_c   1.000
_cell.angle_alpha   90.00
_cell.angle_beta   90.00
_cell.angle_gamma   90.00
#
_symmetry.space_group_name_H-M   'P 1'
#
loop_
_entity.id
_entity.type
_entity.pdbx_description
1 polymer ?
#
loop_
_entity_poly.entity_id
_entity_poly.type
_entity_poly.pdbx_seq_one_letter_code
_entity_poly.pdbx_strand_id
1 'polypeptide(L)'
;MSFQVMISQLGSGMMTTIQIFLLTLIFSLPLGLLVAFGRMSKNVVIRTITKIYISIMRGTPLMLQLLVVYFGPYYIFGVNISSSYRAYAVVIAFAINYAAYFAEIYRGGIESMPVGQYEAAKVLGYGKTQTFVKIILPQVIKRILPSVTNEVITLVKDTSLAFSIAYAEMFSQAKALAASQKSMIPFVAAAIFYYVFNYVVAFIMEFFEKKMSYYH
;
A
#
# COMPACT_ATOMS: atom_id res chain seq x y z
N MET A 1 -22.17 -21.83 17.93
CA MET A 1 -21.32 -20.72 18.44
C MET A 1 -22.22 -19.52 18.70
N SER A 2 -22.07 -18.79 19.80
CA SER A 2 -22.90 -17.61 20.04
C SER A 2 -22.49 -16.45 19.12
N PHE A 3 -23.44 -15.59 18.78
CA PHE A 3 -23.20 -14.40 17.94
C PHE A 3 -22.09 -13.50 18.51
N GLN A 4 -22.00 -13.39 19.84
CA GLN A 4 -20.98 -12.60 20.53
C GLN A 4 -19.55 -13.13 20.29
N VAL A 5 -19.36 -14.46 20.29
CA VAL A 5 -18.06 -15.08 20.00
C VAL A 5 -17.66 -14.85 18.54
N MET A 6 -18.64 -14.88 17.62
CA MET A 6 -18.40 -14.56 16.20
C MET A 6 -17.83 -13.15 16.03
N ILE A 7 -18.50 -12.16 16.63
CA ILE A 7 -18.10 -10.76 16.54
C ILE A 7 -16.73 -10.53 17.18
N SER A 8 -16.44 -11.20 18.30
CA SER A 8 -15.12 -11.12 18.94
C SER A 8 -13.99 -11.67 18.04
N GLN A 9 -14.20 -12.82 17.40
CA GLN A 9 -13.20 -13.40 16.47
C GLN A 9 -13.04 -12.58 15.19
N LEU A 10 -14.11 -12.01 14.66
CA LEU A 10 -14.00 -11.08 13.53
C LEU A 10 -13.28 -9.78 13.94
N GLY A 11 -13.54 -9.28 15.15
CA GLY A 11 -12.82 -8.13 15.71
C GLY A 11 -11.32 -8.35 15.84
N SER A 12 -10.87 -9.55 16.24
CA SER A 12 -9.44 -9.88 16.25
C SER A 12 -8.86 -9.97 14.84
N GLY A 13 -9.60 -10.56 13.88
CA GLY A 13 -9.24 -10.53 12.46
C GLY A 13 -9.11 -9.11 11.92
N MET A 14 -9.99 -8.20 12.34
CA MET A 14 -9.94 -6.78 11.97
C MET A 14 -8.65 -6.12 12.45
N MET A 15 -8.23 -6.42 13.69
CA MET A 15 -7.00 -5.88 14.23
C MET A 15 -5.79 -6.30 13.38
N THR A 16 -5.74 -7.57 12.96
CA THR A 16 -4.72 -8.07 12.04
C THR A 16 -4.77 -7.34 10.69
N THR A 17 -5.95 -7.15 10.12
CA THR A 17 -6.15 -6.37 8.88
C THR A 17 -5.62 -4.94 9.02
N ILE A 18 -5.91 -4.26 10.13
CA ILE A 18 -5.42 -2.90 10.43
C ILE A 18 -3.89 -2.90 10.55
N GLN A 19 -3.28 -3.91 11.18
CA GLN A 19 -1.83 -4.02 11.29
C GLN A 19 -1.17 -4.17 9.92
N ILE A 20 -1.68 -5.04 9.05
CA ILE A 20 -1.18 -5.20 7.67
C ILE A 20 -1.27 -3.87 6.94
N PHE A 21 -2.43 -3.21 7.01
CA PHE A 21 -2.69 -1.93 6.38
C PHE A 21 -1.69 -0.84 6.82
N LEU A 22 -1.55 -0.63 8.14
CA LEU A 22 -0.66 0.41 8.69
C LEU A 22 0.81 0.13 8.37
N LEU A 23 1.28 -1.10 8.58
CA LEU A 23 2.66 -1.47 8.29
C LEU A 23 2.96 -1.33 6.80
N THR A 24 2.03 -1.73 5.93
CA THR A 24 2.19 -1.56 4.48
C THR A 24 2.42 -0.09 4.15
N LEU A 25 1.56 0.82 4.61
CA LEU A 25 1.71 2.26 4.34
C LEU A 25 3.02 2.83 4.87
N ILE A 26 3.40 2.48 6.09
CA ILE A 26 4.64 2.94 6.73
C ILE A 26 5.87 2.58 5.89
N PHE A 27 5.90 1.39 5.29
CA PHE A 27 7.03 0.95 4.47
C PHE A 27 6.91 1.36 2.99
N SER A 28 5.71 1.29 2.40
CA SER A 28 5.51 1.49 0.97
C SER A 28 5.54 2.96 0.56
N LEU A 29 5.11 3.90 1.42
CA LEU A 29 5.14 5.33 1.09
C LEU A 29 6.60 5.84 0.96
N PRO A 30 7.51 5.62 1.94
CA PRO A 30 8.91 6.00 1.78
C PRO A 30 9.62 5.21 0.68
N LEU A 31 9.38 3.90 0.60
CA LEU A 31 9.99 3.06 -0.42
C LEU A 31 9.54 3.48 -1.83
N GLY A 32 8.26 3.81 -2.01
CA GLY A 32 7.74 4.31 -3.27
C GLY A 32 8.41 5.61 -3.71
N LEU A 33 8.73 6.51 -2.78
CA LEU A 33 9.47 7.74 -3.10
C LEU A 33 10.90 7.45 -3.57
N LEU A 34 11.59 6.52 -2.91
CA LEU A 34 12.93 6.07 -3.32
C LEU A 34 12.89 5.43 -4.71
N VAL A 35 11.91 4.57 -4.97
CA VAL A 35 11.67 3.95 -6.27
C VAL A 35 11.36 5.02 -7.32
N ALA A 36 10.56 6.05 -7.01
CA ALA A 36 10.29 7.14 -7.93
C ALA A 36 11.57 7.87 -8.35
N PHE A 37 12.48 8.16 -7.41
CA PHE A 37 13.78 8.76 -7.73
C PHE A 37 14.65 7.85 -8.59
N GLY A 38 14.69 6.54 -8.30
CA GLY A 38 15.36 5.56 -9.15
C GLY A 38 14.82 5.57 -10.58
N ARG A 39 13.49 5.63 -10.72
CA ARG A 39 12.77 5.67 -11.99
C ARG A 39 13.01 6.95 -12.80
N MET A 40 13.28 8.08 -12.15
CA MET A 40 13.62 9.36 -12.78
C MET A 40 15.14 9.61 -12.88
N SER A 41 15.96 8.65 -12.46
CA SER A 41 17.41 8.79 -12.47
C SER A 41 17.94 9.02 -13.90
N LYS A 42 19.00 9.84 -14.00
CA LYS A 42 19.76 10.02 -15.23
C LYS A 42 20.60 8.78 -15.56
N ASN A 43 20.96 7.99 -14.56
CA ASN A 43 21.69 6.75 -14.75
C ASN A 43 20.76 5.71 -15.39
N VAL A 44 21.11 5.28 -16.61
CA VAL A 44 20.33 4.34 -17.41
C VAL A 44 20.14 3.01 -16.69
N VAL A 45 21.16 2.53 -15.97
CA VAL A 45 21.10 1.25 -15.25
C VAL A 45 20.07 1.30 -14.14
N ILE A 46 20.18 2.30 -13.25
CA ILE A 46 19.24 2.48 -12.13
C ILE A 46 17.81 2.62 -12.67
N ARG A 47 17.62 3.50 -13.65
CA ARG A 47 16.32 3.73 -14.27
C ARG A 47 15.72 2.47 -14.87
N THR A 48 16.51 1.65 -15.56
CA THR A 48 16.03 0.41 -16.19
C THR A 48 15.69 -0.65 -15.16
N ILE A 49 16.52 -0.85 -14.12
CA ILE A 49 16.21 -1.78 -13.03
C ILE A 49 14.90 -1.38 -12.34
N THR A 50 14.74 -0.10 -12.01
CA THR A 50 13.53 0.38 -11.36
C THR A 50 12.30 0.27 -12.26
N LYS A 51 12.44 0.51 -13.58
CA LYS A 51 11.36 0.28 -14.56
C LYS A 51 10.91 -1.18 -14.56
N ILE A 52 11.85 -2.12 -14.59
CA ILE A 52 11.55 -3.56 -14.59
C ILE A 52 10.83 -3.94 -13.30
N TYR A 53 11.34 -3.49 -12.14
CA TYR A 53 10.70 -3.70 -10.85
C TYR A 53 9.24 -3.19 -10.84
N ILE A 54 9.00 -1.94 -11.24
CA ILE A 54 7.65 -1.37 -11.30
C ILE A 54 6.75 -2.19 -12.24
N SER A 55 7.28 -2.58 -13.40
CA SER A 55 6.55 -3.38 -14.40
C SER A 55 6.13 -4.74 -13.83
N ILE A 56 7.01 -5.43 -13.11
CA ILE A 56 6.70 -6.73 -12.50
C ILE A 56 5.67 -6.56 -11.38
N MET A 57 5.89 -5.61 -10.47
CA MET A 57 5.04 -5.44 -9.29
C MET A 57 3.62 -5.01 -9.66
N ARG A 58 3.45 -4.15 -10.68
CA ARG A 58 2.13 -3.72 -11.16
C ARG A 58 1.53 -4.64 -12.21
N GLY A 59 2.35 -5.43 -12.89
CA GLY A 59 1.91 -6.36 -13.94
C GLY A 59 1.56 -7.76 -13.45
N THR A 60 1.85 -8.07 -12.18
CA THR A 60 1.57 -9.39 -11.58
C THR A 60 0.60 -9.28 -10.41
N PRO A 61 -0.29 -10.27 -10.20
CA PRO A 61 -1.22 -10.26 -9.06
C PRO A 61 -0.48 -10.27 -7.72
N LEU A 62 -0.90 -9.41 -6.78
CA LEU A 62 -0.36 -9.37 -5.41
C LEU A 62 -0.46 -10.72 -4.70
N MET A 63 -1.51 -11.49 -4.96
CA MET A 63 -1.65 -12.85 -4.44
C MET A 63 -0.48 -13.76 -4.84
N LEU A 64 0.00 -13.68 -6.09
CA LEU A 64 1.17 -14.46 -6.52
C LEU A 64 2.45 -13.95 -5.88
N GLN A 65 2.57 -12.64 -5.66
CA GLN A 65 3.72 -12.06 -4.96
C GLN A 65 3.78 -12.52 -3.50
N LEU A 66 2.64 -12.62 -2.81
CA LEU A 66 2.56 -13.21 -1.47
C LEU A 66 3.06 -14.66 -1.46
N LEU A 67 2.64 -15.48 -2.42
CA LEU A 67 3.11 -16.87 -2.56
C LEU A 67 4.62 -16.92 -2.80
N VAL A 68 5.15 -16.08 -3.69
CA VAL A 68 6.58 -16.03 -4.01
C VAL A 68 7.41 -15.59 -2.80
N VAL A 69 6.99 -14.53 -2.10
CA VAL A 69 7.72 -14.04 -0.92
C VAL A 69 7.66 -15.06 0.21
N TYR A 70 6.52 -15.72 0.42
CA TYR A 70 6.37 -16.70 1.50
C TYR A 70 7.12 -18.01 1.20
N PHE A 71 6.89 -18.62 0.03
CA PHE A 71 7.44 -19.94 -0.31
C PHE A 71 8.80 -19.91 -1.01
N GLY A 72 9.16 -18.80 -1.64
CA GLY A 72 10.41 -18.64 -2.38
C GLY A 72 11.66 -18.98 -1.58
N PRO A 73 11.84 -18.53 -0.32
CA PRO A 73 13.02 -18.87 0.46
C PRO A 73 13.27 -20.36 0.63
N TYR A 74 12.20 -21.16 0.77
CA TYR A 74 12.31 -22.61 0.86
C TYR A 74 12.70 -23.23 -0.47
N TYR A 75 12.00 -22.89 -1.56
CA TYR A 75 12.24 -23.51 -2.87
C TYR A 75 13.54 -23.06 -3.55
N ILE A 76 14.01 -21.84 -3.28
CA ILE A 76 15.20 -21.27 -3.93
C ILE A 76 16.47 -21.53 -3.10
N PHE A 77 16.38 -21.39 -1.78
CA PHE A 77 17.55 -21.42 -0.89
C PHE A 77 17.55 -22.59 0.10
N GLY A 78 16.52 -23.44 0.10
CA GLY A 78 16.41 -24.57 1.03
C GLY A 78 16.20 -24.16 2.49
N VAL A 79 15.77 -22.91 2.75
CA VAL A 79 15.62 -22.39 4.11
C VAL A 79 14.29 -22.85 4.71
N ASN A 80 14.32 -23.35 5.94
CA ASN A 80 13.12 -23.73 6.67
C ASN A 80 12.27 -22.50 7.00
N ILE A 81 11.01 -22.50 6.53
CA ILE A 81 10.07 -21.42 6.79
C ILE A 81 9.39 -21.65 8.14
N SER A 82 9.62 -20.74 9.10
CA SER A 82 8.88 -20.75 10.36
C SER A 82 7.46 -20.23 10.18
N SER A 83 6.56 -20.60 11.09
CA SER A 83 5.21 -20.01 11.15
C SER A 83 5.24 -18.49 11.35
N SER A 84 6.25 -17.96 12.04
CA SER A 84 6.44 -16.52 12.24
C SER A 84 6.83 -15.78 10.96
N TYR A 85 7.51 -16.45 10.01
CA TYR A 85 7.90 -15.86 8.73
C TYR A 85 6.70 -15.35 7.93
N ARG A 86 5.53 -15.97 8.10
CA ARG A 86 4.30 -15.59 7.39
C ARG A 86 3.94 -14.11 7.58
N ALA A 87 4.05 -13.59 8.81
CA ALA A 87 3.76 -12.18 9.08
C ALA A 87 4.73 -11.25 8.33
N TYR A 88 6.03 -11.58 8.33
CA TYR A 88 7.03 -10.83 7.57
C TYR A 88 6.79 -10.91 6.07
N ALA A 89 6.42 -12.09 5.55
CA ALA A 89 6.13 -12.28 4.13
C ALA A 89 4.94 -11.43 3.67
N VAL A 90 3.88 -11.32 4.48
CA VAL A 90 2.77 -10.39 4.21
C VAL A 90 3.29 -8.96 4.12
N VAL A 91 3.97 -8.48 5.16
CA VAL A 91 4.45 -7.08 5.19
C VAL A 91 5.39 -6.78 4.02
N ILE A 92 6.33 -7.68 3.71
CA ILE A 92 7.28 -7.51 2.61
C ILE A 92 6.54 -7.48 1.27
N ALA A 93 5.68 -8.45 0.98
CA ALA A 93 4.97 -8.54 -0.30
C ALA A 93 4.08 -7.30 -0.53
N PHE A 94 3.31 -6.89 0.48
CA PHE A 94 2.50 -5.69 0.38
C PHE A 94 3.34 -4.44 0.23
N ALA A 95 4.42 -4.28 1.02
CA ALA A 95 5.28 -3.11 0.97
C ALA A 95 5.95 -2.94 -0.41
N ILE A 96 6.52 -4.00 -0.98
CA ILE A 96 7.16 -3.94 -2.29
C ILE A 96 6.14 -3.80 -3.43
N ASN A 97 4.91 -4.31 -3.27
CA ASN A 97 3.87 -4.12 -4.26
C ASN A 97 3.41 -2.66 -4.28
N TYR A 98 2.93 -2.17 -3.13
CA TYR A 98 2.40 -0.81 -2.99
C TYR A 98 3.45 0.26 -3.23
N ALA A 99 4.72 0.00 -2.95
CA ALA A 99 5.80 0.92 -3.30
C ALA A 99 5.89 1.16 -4.81
N ALA A 100 5.61 0.17 -5.66
CA ALA A 100 5.60 0.35 -7.11
C ALA A 100 4.41 1.21 -7.59
N TYR A 101 3.22 1.06 -6.98
CA TYR A 101 2.06 1.91 -7.26
C TYR A 101 2.31 3.35 -6.81
N PHE A 102 2.78 3.54 -5.58
CA PHE A 102 3.13 4.86 -5.06
C PHE A 102 4.27 5.52 -5.85
N ALA A 103 5.26 4.76 -6.32
CA ALA A 103 6.34 5.30 -7.14
C ALA A 103 5.84 5.93 -8.44
N GLU A 104 4.86 5.31 -9.10
CA GLU A 104 4.28 5.86 -10.34
C GLU A 104 3.38 7.06 -10.05
N ILE A 105 2.68 7.07 -8.91
CA ILE A 105 1.94 8.24 -8.43
C ILE A 105 2.89 9.42 -8.16
N TYR A 106 3.99 9.19 -7.43
CA TYR A 106 5.01 10.21 -7.16
C TYR A 106 5.65 10.73 -8.44
N ARG A 107 6.05 9.84 -9.35
CA ARG A 107 6.62 10.21 -10.65
C ARG A 107 5.65 11.05 -11.46
N GLY A 108 4.39 10.60 -11.59
CA GLY A 108 3.35 11.34 -12.30
C GLY A 108 3.10 12.72 -11.69
N GLY A 109 3.08 12.80 -10.36
CA GLY A 109 2.98 14.06 -9.63
C GLY A 109 4.13 15.02 -9.92
N ILE A 110 5.38 14.55 -9.86
CA ILE A 110 6.58 15.36 -10.09
C ILE A 110 6.68 15.83 -11.54
N GLU A 111 6.45 14.93 -12.51
CA GLU A 111 6.50 15.27 -13.94
C GLU A 111 5.40 16.24 -14.36
N SER A 112 4.28 16.23 -13.66
CA SER A 112 3.16 17.12 -13.97
C SER A 112 3.38 18.58 -13.54
N MET A 113 4.47 18.88 -12.81
CA MET A 113 4.78 20.22 -12.33
C MET A 113 5.18 21.16 -13.46
N PRO A 114 4.59 22.37 -13.55
CA PRO A 114 4.93 23.33 -14.59
C PRO A 114 6.42 23.67 -14.58
N VAL A 115 7.06 23.66 -15.76
CA VAL A 115 8.49 23.98 -15.90
C VAL A 115 8.81 25.37 -15.36
N GLY A 116 7.88 26.32 -15.48
CA GLY A 116 8.02 27.68 -14.94
C GLY A 116 8.28 27.75 -13.42
N GLN A 117 7.81 26.78 -12.63
CA GLN A 117 8.13 26.70 -11.19
C GLN A 117 9.62 26.44 -10.96
N TYR A 118 10.22 25.57 -11.77
CA TYR A 118 11.64 25.28 -11.72
C TYR A 118 12.48 26.45 -12.23
N GLU A 119 12.03 27.12 -13.28
CA GLU A 119 12.69 28.31 -13.84
C GLU A 119 12.65 29.49 -12.87
N ALA A 120 11.49 29.79 -12.29
CA ALA A 120 11.34 30.84 -11.28
C ALA A 120 12.22 30.58 -10.05
N ALA A 121 12.25 29.34 -9.55
CA ALA A 121 13.12 28.97 -8.44
C ALA A 121 14.61 29.19 -8.78
N LYS A 122 15.03 28.87 -10.01
CA LYS A 122 16.40 29.08 -10.48
C LYS A 122 16.75 30.57 -10.58
N VAL A 123 15.81 31.41 -11.05
CA VAL A 123 15.99 32.88 -11.10
C VAL A 123 16.14 33.47 -9.70
N LEU A 124 15.39 32.93 -8.72
CA LEU A 124 15.49 33.31 -7.31
C LEU A 124 16.72 32.73 -6.59
N GLY A 125 17.63 32.05 -7.31
CA GLY A 125 18.89 31.53 -6.77
C GLY A 125 18.76 30.24 -5.96
N TYR A 126 17.61 29.55 -5.99
CA TYR A 126 17.46 28.27 -5.30
C TYR A 126 18.28 27.17 -5.98
N GLY A 127 19.00 26.39 -5.18
CA GLY A 127 19.65 25.16 -5.65
C GLY A 127 18.63 24.03 -5.88
N LYS A 128 18.98 23.02 -6.70
CA LYS A 128 18.06 21.92 -7.09
C LYS A 128 17.36 21.24 -5.91
N THR A 129 18.10 20.95 -4.83
CA THR A 129 17.54 20.33 -3.62
C THR A 129 16.58 21.28 -2.91
N GLN A 130 16.90 22.57 -2.84
CA GLN A 130 16.03 23.56 -2.23
C GLN A 130 14.78 23.78 -3.06
N THR A 131 14.91 23.90 -4.39
CA THR A 131 13.78 23.95 -5.33
C THR A 131 12.86 22.76 -5.12
N PHE A 132 13.43 21.54 -5.08
CA PHE A 132 12.62 20.34 -4.89
C PHE A 132 11.92 20.34 -3.52
N VAL A 133 12.66 20.45 -2.43
CA VAL A 133 12.11 20.28 -1.07
C VAL A 133 11.18 21.42 -0.67
N LYS A 134 11.52 22.67 -1.01
CA LYS A 134 10.77 23.85 -0.53
C LYS A 134 9.62 24.25 -1.46
N ILE A 135 9.74 24.01 -2.76
CA ILE A 135 8.79 24.54 -3.76
C ILE A 135 8.00 23.40 -4.40
N ILE A 136 8.69 22.41 -4.96
CA ILE A 136 8.05 21.36 -5.77
C ILE A 136 7.36 20.31 -4.89
N LEU A 137 8.04 19.78 -3.88
CA LEU A 137 7.55 18.68 -3.06
C LEU A 137 6.20 19.00 -2.39
N PRO A 138 5.98 20.17 -1.76
CA PRO A 138 4.68 20.52 -1.21
C PRO A 138 3.55 20.53 -2.25
N GLN A 139 3.82 21.05 -3.46
CA GLN A 139 2.85 21.07 -4.57
C GLN A 139 2.55 19.67 -5.10
N VAL A 140 3.59 18.83 -5.22
CA VAL A 140 3.45 17.43 -5.62
C VAL A 140 2.61 16.67 -4.61
N ILE A 141 2.88 16.78 -3.31
CA ILE A 141 2.10 16.10 -2.26
C ILE A 141 0.62 16.46 -2.39
N LYS A 142 0.27 17.75 -2.59
CA LYS A 142 -1.12 18.18 -2.84
C LYS A 142 -1.71 17.49 -4.07
N ARG A 143 -0.98 17.48 -5.18
CA ARG A 143 -1.49 16.97 -6.46
C ARG A 143 -1.69 15.47 -6.48
N ILE A 144 -0.84 14.71 -5.79
CA ILE A 144 -0.93 13.25 -5.76
C ILE A 144 -1.89 12.73 -4.70
N LEU A 145 -2.28 13.57 -3.73
CA LEU A 145 -3.06 13.13 -2.57
C LEU A 145 -4.33 12.37 -2.97
N PRO A 146 -5.13 12.80 -3.97
CA PRO A 146 -6.30 12.03 -4.42
C PRO A 146 -5.95 10.64 -4.96
N SER A 147 -4.84 10.52 -5.70
CA SER A 147 -4.37 9.22 -6.20
C SER A 147 -3.86 8.34 -5.06
N VAL A 148 -3.15 8.91 -4.08
CA VAL A 148 -2.72 8.20 -2.88
C VAL A 148 -3.94 7.72 -2.09
N THR A 149 -4.97 8.54 -1.90
CA THR A 149 -6.23 8.15 -1.25
C THR A 149 -6.87 6.94 -1.89
N ASN A 150 -6.96 6.92 -3.22
CA ASN A 150 -7.54 5.79 -3.94
C ASN A 150 -6.76 4.48 -3.71
N GLU A 151 -5.42 4.54 -3.70
CA GLU A 151 -4.59 3.38 -3.38
C GLU A 151 -4.73 2.97 -1.91
N VAL A 152 -4.79 3.91 -0.98
CA VAL A 152 -5.00 3.62 0.45
C VAL A 152 -6.35 2.94 0.69
N ILE A 153 -7.43 3.42 0.07
CA ILE A 153 -8.76 2.79 0.13
C ILE A 153 -8.73 1.38 -0.49
N THR A 154 -7.97 1.20 -1.56
CA THR A 154 -7.81 -0.11 -2.20
C THR A 154 -7.06 -1.09 -1.31
N LEU A 155 -6.01 -0.63 -0.62
CA LEU A 155 -5.21 -1.41 0.31
C LEU A 155 -6.04 -2.08 1.39
N VAL A 156 -7.04 -1.38 1.93
CA VAL A 156 -7.95 -1.95 2.94
C VAL A 156 -8.54 -3.27 2.46
N LYS A 157 -9.00 -3.32 1.20
CA LYS A 157 -9.58 -4.52 0.60
C LYS A 157 -8.51 -5.54 0.25
N ASP A 158 -7.37 -5.08 -0.29
CA ASP A 158 -6.28 -5.97 -0.70
C ASP A 158 -5.66 -6.72 0.47
N THR A 159 -5.69 -6.19 1.70
CA THR A 159 -5.23 -6.93 2.90
C THR A 159 -5.87 -8.31 3.03
N SER A 160 -7.09 -8.50 2.50
CA SER A 160 -7.75 -9.80 2.46
C SER A 160 -6.92 -10.85 1.71
N LEU A 161 -6.15 -10.47 0.68
CA LEU A 161 -5.32 -11.38 -0.12
C LEU A 161 -4.28 -12.14 0.71
N ALA A 162 -3.95 -11.67 1.93
CA ALA A 162 -3.11 -12.41 2.87
C ALA A 162 -3.69 -13.79 3.25
N PHE A 163 -5.00 -14.03 3.04
CA PHE A 163 -5.62 -15.35 3.18
C PHE A 163 -4.95 -16.41 2.29
N SER A 164 -4.36 -16.00 1.16
CA SER A 164 -3.73 -16.91 0.18
C SER A 164 -2.57 -17.73 0.76
N ILE A 165 -1.90 -17.20 1.79
CA ILE A 165 -0.86 -17.91 2.54
C ILE A 165 -1.34 -18.32 3.94
N ALA A 166 -2.65 -18.37 4.16
CA ALA A 166 -3.31 -18.69 5.42
C ALA A 166 -2.91 -17.76 6.58
N TYR A 167 -2.73 -16.47 6.31
CA TYR A 167 -2.54 -15.47 7.36
C TYR A 167 -3.88 -15.06 7.96
N ALA A 168 -4.01 -15.10 9.28
CA ALA A 168 -5.29 -15.00 10.00
C ALA A 168 -5.80 -13.55 10.14
N GLU A 169 -6.17 -12.93 9.03
CA GLU A 169 -6.84 -11.62 8.96
C GLU A 169 -8.38 -11.75 8.88
N MET A 170 -9.10 -10.62 8.80
CA MET A 170 -10.58 -10.55 8.80
C MET A 170 -11.25 -11.56 7.86
N PHE A 171 -10.85 -11.61 6.58
CA PHE A 171 -11.48 -12.50 5.60
C PHE A 171 -11.20 -13.98 5.91
N SER A 172 -9.99 -14.29 6.36
CA SER A 172 -9.57 -15.63 6.78
C SER A 172 -10.36 -16.14 7.98
N GLN A 173 -10.59 -15.28 8.98
CA GLN A 173 -11.43 -15.59 10.14
C GLN A 173 -12.89 -15.81 9.71
N ALA A 174 -13.42 -14.94 8.86
CA ALA A 174 -14.77 -15.09 8.31
C ALA A 174 -14.93 -16.40 7.55
N LYS A 175 -13.94 -16.79 6.74
CA LYS A 175 -13.94 -18.05 5.99
C LYS A 175 -13.90 -19.27 6.92
N ALA A 176 -13.06 -19.26 7.95
CA ALA A 176 -13.00 -20.34 8.93
C ALA A 176 -14.33 -20.49 9.69
N LEU A 177 -14.94 -19.38 10.09
CA LEU A 177 -16.23 -19.34 10.76
C LEU A 177 -17.36 -19.81 9.86
N ALA A 178 -17.39 -19.36 8.60
CA ALA A 178 -18.40 -19.77 7.63
C ALA A 178 -18.35 -21.29 7.36
N ALA A 179 -17.16 -21.86 7.22
CA ALA A 179 -16.97 -23.29 7.06
C ALA A 179 -17.41 -24.07 8.31
N SER A 180 -17.03 -23.62 9.51
CA SER A 180 -17.39 -24.29 10.76
C SER A 180 -18.90 -24.28 11.07
N GLN A 181 -19.58 -23.18 10.73
CA GLN A 181 -21.01 -22.99 10.97
C GLN A 181 -21.90 -23.39 9.79
N LYS A 182 -21.30 -23.75 8.64
CA LYS A 182 -22.00 -23.98 7.37
C LYS A 182 -22.98 -22.86 7.03
N SER A 183 -22.57 -21.61 7.26
CA SER A 183 -23.40 -20.41 7.15
C SER A 183 -22.63 -19.27 6.48
N MET A 184 -23.33 -18.45 5.69
CA MET A 184 -22.76 -17.27 5.04
C MET A 184 -22.80 -16.01 5.93
N ILE A 185 -23.44 -16.07 7.09
CA ILE A 185 -23.56 -14.93 8.04
C ILE A 185 -22.18 -14.34 8.40
N PRO A 186 -21.10 -15.12 8.64
CA PRO A 186 -19.78 -14.56 8.95
C PRO A 186 -19.22 -13.67 7.83
N PHE A 187 -19.50 -13.95 6.56
CA PHE A 187 -19.08 -13.09 5.45
C PHE A 187 -19.85 -11.78 5.40
N VAL A 188 -21.15 -11.80 5.72
CA VAL A 188 -21.96 -10.58 5.82
C VAL A 188 -21.42 -9.70 6.95
N ALA A 189 -21.13 -10.29 8.11
CA ALA A 189 -20.52 -9.57 9.22
C ALA A 189 -19.15 -8.98 8.82
N ALA A 190 -18.28 -9.76 8.18
CA ALA A 190 -16.99 -9.27 7.70
C ALA A 190 -17.11 -8.13 6.69
N ALA A 191 -18.09 -8.20 5.78
CA ALA A 191 -18.36 -7.12 4.82
C ALA A 191 -18.72 -5.80 5.52
N ILE A 192 -19.51 -5.87 6.60
CA ILE A 192 -19.83 -4.69 7.42
C ILE A 192 -18.56 -4.13 8.08
N PHE A 193 -17.71 -4.98 8.64
CA PHE A 193 -16.43 -4.52 9.23
C PHE A 193 -15.53 -3.84 8.20
N TYR A 194 -15.33 -4.45 7.03
CA TYR A 194 -14.55 -3.83 5.94
C TYR A 194 -15.15 -2.52 5.50
N TYR A 195 -16.48 -2.44 5.34
CA TYR A 195 -17.16 -1.22 4.93
C TYR A 195 -16.97 -0.09 5.95
N VAL A 196 -17.20 -0.37 7.24
CA VAL A 196 -17.04 0.62 8.31
C VAL A 196 -15.60 1.10 8.39
N PHE A 197 -14.62 0.19 8.34
CA PHE A 197 -13.22 0.59 8.37
C PHE A 197 -12.82 1.39 7.14
N ASN A 198 -13.24 0.97 5.95
CA ASN A 198 -12.97 1.71 4.72
C ASN A 198 -13.63 3.10 4.73
N TYR A 199 -14.83 3.23 5.31
CA TYR A 199 -15.49 4.52 5.50
C TYR A 199 -14.69 5.43 6.44
N VAL A 200 -14.18 4.91 7.56
CA VAL A 200 -13.32 5.67 8.47
C VAL A 200 -12.04 6.13 7.76
N VAL A 201 -11.37 5.24 7.02
CA VAL A 201 -10.17 5.57 6.25
C VAL A 201 -10.47 6.63 5.19
N ALA A 202 -11.55 6.47 4.41
CA ALA A 202 -11.95 7.43 3.39
C ALA A 202 -12.25 8.80 4.00
N PHE A 203 -12.97 8.86 5.13
CA PHE A 203 -13.25 10.11 5.84
C PHE A 203 -11.96 10.82 6.29
N ILE A 204 -11.00 10.07 6.85
CA ILE A 204 -9.70 10.62 7.26
C ILE A 204 -8.93 11.15 6.04
N MET A 205 -8.91 10.41 4.93
CA MET A 205 -8.21 10.84 3.71
C MET A 205 -8.88 12.07 3.08
N GLU A 206 -10.21 12.13 3.01
CA GLU A 206 -10.96 13.29 2.51
C GLU A 206 -10.72 14.53 3.37
N PHE A 207 -10.61 14.37 4.69
CA PHE A 207 -10.22 15.45 5.58
C PHE A 207 -8.84 16.00 5.24
N PHE A 208 -7.85 15.13 5.00
CA PHE A 208 -6.52 15.56 4.56
C PHE A 208 -6.54 16.24 3.18
N GLU A 209 -7.34 15.74 2.25
CA GLU A 209 -7.51 16.35 0.93
C GLU A 209 -8.08 17.77 1.02
N LYS A 210 -9.17 17.96 1.77
CA LYS A 210 -9.78 19.28 1.99
C LYS A 210 -8.82 20.23 2.67
N LYS A 211 -8.09 19.76 3.69
CA LYS A 211 -7.07 20.58 4.36
C LYS A 211 -5.91 20.95 3.45
N MET A 212 -5.67 20.21 2.37
CA MET A 212 -4.59 20.51 1.42
C MET A 212 -5.06 21.34 0.22
N SER A 213 -6.35 21.67 0.11
CA SER A 213 -6.93 22.42 -1.02
C SER A 213 -6.66 23.94 -0.96
N TYR A 214 -5.54 24.39 -0.42
CA TYR A 214 -5.19 25.81 -0.41
C TYR A 214 -4.70 26.26 -1.80
N TYR A 215 -5.30 27.33 -2.33
CA TYR A 215 -5.14 27.90 -3.69
C TYR A 215 -5.83 27.09 -4.80
N HIS A 216 -6.78 27.76 -5.47
CA HIS A 216 -7.47 27.34 -6.70
C HIS A 216 -6.72 27.86 -7.92
#